data_AF-A0AAV4IZ61-F1
#
_entry.id   AF-A0AAV4IZ61-F1
#
_cell.length_a   1.000
_cell.length_b   1.000
_cell.length_c   1.000
_cell.angle_alpha   90.00
_cell.angle_beta   90.00
_cell.angle_gamma   90.00
#
_symmetry.space_group_name_H-M   'P 1'
#
loop_
_entity.id
_entity.type
_entity.pdbx_description
1 polymer ?
#
loop_
_entity_poly.entity_id
_entity_poly.type
_entity_poly.pdbx_seq_one_letter_code
_entity_poly.pdbx_strand_id
1 'polypeptide(L)'
;MRLVHQITKTLSGKQSKLTIPVKDRQRNSIFTQEGQLAKWKEHFEQLLNRQPPKNPPVILPARNDLPINPEPSYKEEIAKAIKAMKPNKAAGPDLIPPESIKADTPTTLIYFTVYL
;
A
#
# COMPACT_ATOMS: atom_id res chain seq x y z
N MET A 1 0.68 -18.06 -24.62
CA MET A 1 0.91 -16.61 -24.37
C MET A 1 2.25 -16.25 -23.71
N ARG A 2 3.15 -17.19 -23.37
CA ARG A 2 4.45 -16.86 -22.77
C ARG A 2 5.47 -16.26 -23.75
N LEU A 3 5.43 -16.72 -25.00
CA LEU A 3 6.38 -16.36 -26.05
C LEU A 3 6.25 -14.89 -26.47
N VAL A 4 5.01 -14.42 -26.66
CA VAL A 4 4.70 -13.01 -26.97
C VAL A 4 5.18 -12.10 -25.84
N HIS A 5 4.86 -12.44 -24.59
CA HIS A 5 5.30 -11.67 -23.41
C HIS A 5 6.84 -11.60 -23.29
N GLN A 6 7.54 -12.71 -23.56
CA GLN A 6 9.01 -12.73 -23.54
C GLN A 6 9.61 -11.85 -24.65
N ILE A 7 9.08 -11.90 -25.86
CA ILE A 7 9.51 -11.07 -27.00
C ILE A 7 9.24 -9.58 -26.73
N THR A 8 8.05 -9.24 -26.21
CA THR A 8 7.74 -7.85 -25.85
C THR A 8 8.66 -7.34 -24.75
N LYS A 9 8.99 -8.18 -23.76
CA LYS A 9 9.88 -7.83 -22.66
C LYS A 9 11.34 -7.61 -23.11
N THR A 10 11.83 -8.36 -24.10
CA THR A 10 13.17 -8.15 -24.67
C THR A 10 13.24 -6.95 -25.61
N LEU A 11 12.19 -6.70 -26.41
CA LEU A 11 12.14 -5.57 -27.34
C LEU A 11 11.90 -4.21 -26.67
N SER A 12 11.21 -4.19 -25.53
CA SER A 12 10.86 -2.96 -24.79
C SER A 12 12.05 -2.27 -24.09
N GLY A 13 13.29 -2.56 -24.48
CA GLY A 13 14.49 -1.74 -24.28
C GLY A 13 14.54 -0.95 -22.96
N LYS A 14 15.21 -1.54 -21.96
CA LYS A 14 15.49 -1.00 -20.61
C LYS A 14 14.29 -1.08 -19.67
N GLN A 15 14.32 -2.08 -18.79
CA GLN A 15 13.96 -1.79 -17.40
C GLN A 15 15.02 -0.82 -16.88
N SER A 16 14.82 0.47 -17.13
CA SER A 16 15.38 1.47 -16.23
C SER A 16 14.80 1.11 -14.88
N LYS A 17 15.62 0.47 -14.02
CA LYS A 17 15.33 0.49 -12.60
C LYS A 17 15.28 1.97 -12.26
N LEU A 18 14.08 2.51 -12.13
CA LEU A 18 13.83 3.80 -11.50
C LEU A 18 14.11 3.64 -9.99
N THR A 19 15.26 3.09 -9.62
CA THR A 19 15.77 3.23 -8.28
C THR A 19 16.24 4.67 -8.24
N ILE A 20 15.32 5.57 -7.86
CA ILE A 20 15.66 6.96 -7.61
C ILE A 20 16.83 6.90 -6.63
N PRO A 21 18.05 7.28 -7.05
CA PRO A 21 19.21 7.12 -6.19
C PRO A 21 19.01 8.02 -4.96
N VAL A 22 19.23 7.45 -3.78
CA VAL A 22 19.15 8.19 -2.53
C VAL A 22 20.25 9.25 -2.55
N LYS A 23 19.89 10.51 -2.29
CA LYS A 23 20.87 11.59 -2.23
C LYS A 23 21.46 11.72 -0.83
N ASP A 24 22.77 11.92 -0.76
CA ASP A 24 23.43 12.28 0.50
C ASP A 24 23.20 13.77 0.86
N ARG A 25 23.78 14.20 1.99
CA ARG A 25 23.69 15.61 2.46
C ARG A 25 24.40 16.60 1.52
N GLN A 26 25.32 16.14 0.68
CA GLN A 26 26.06 16.92 -0.31
C GLN A 26 25.38 16.87 -1.69
N ARG A 27 24.18 16.29 -1.78
CA ARG A 27 23.37 16.07 -3.00
C ARG A 27 23.99 15.06 -4.00
N ASN A 28 24.97 14.26 -3.58
CA ASN A 28 25.50 13.19 -4.41
C ASN A 28 24.54 12.00 -4.41
N SER A 29 24.37 11.40 -5.59
CA SER A 29 23.50 10.24 -5.79
C SER A 29 24.21 8.95 -5.36
N ILE A 30 23.60 8.21 -4.44
CA ILE A 30 24.08 6.89 -3.99
C ILE A 30 23.43 5.80 -4.84
N PHE A 31 24.24 5.13 -5.66
CA PHE A 31 23.78 4.08 -6.56
C PHE A 31 23.96 2.66 -6.00
N THR A 32 24.78 2.49 -4.96
CA THR A 32 25.04 1.17 -4.34
C THR A 32 23.94 0.82 -3.33
N GLN A 33 23.50 -0.43 -3.33
CA GLN A 33 22.48 -0.92 -2.39
C GLN A 33 22.94 -0.78 -0.93
N GLU A 34 24.19 -1.12 -0.64
CA GLU A 34 24.81 -0.98 0.69
C GLU A 34 24.83 0.48 1.16
N GLY A 35 25.20 1.41 0.27
CA GLY A 35 25.20 2.83 0.59
C GLY A 35 23.80 3.39 0.82
N GLN A 36 22.81 2.94 0.04
CA GLN A 36 21.40 3.30 0.27
C GLN A 36 20.92 2.78 1.62
N LEU A 37 21.18 1.51 1.95
CA LEU A 37 20.80 0.92 3.24
C LEU A 37 21.47 1.64 4.42
N ALA A 38 22.76 1.98 4.30
CA ALA A 38 23.46 2.77 5.31
C ALA A 38 22.81 4.15 5.50
N LYS A 39 22.41 4.81 4.40
CA LYS A 39 21.73 6.10 4.47
C LYS A 39 20.34 6.02 5.08
N TRP A 40 19.58 4.98 4.73
CA TRP A 40 18.29 4.70 5.36
C TRP A 40 18.45 4.44 6.86
N LYS A 41 19.44 3.64 7.26
CA LYS A 41 19.75 3.38 8.67
C LYS A 41 20.03 4.68 9.43
N GLU A 42 20.92 5.53 8.92
CA GLU A 42 21.25 6.82 9.55
C GLU A 42 20.00 7.71 9.70
N HIS A 43 19.16 7.79 8.67
CA HIS A 43 17.95 8.59 8.69
C HIS A 43 16.94 8.10 9.73
N PHE A 44 16.66 6.79 9.76
CA PHE A 44 15.73 6.22 10.72
C PHE A 44 16.27 6.25 12.14
N GLU A 45 17.58 6.06 12.33
CA GLU A 45 18.21 6.15 13.65
C GLU A 45 18.08 7.57 14.24
N GLN A 46 18.25 8.61 13.42
CA GLN A 46 18.02 10.00 13.82
C GLN A 46 16.53 10.29 14.09
N LEU A 47 15.63 9.75 13.27
CA LEU A 47 14.20 10.01 13.36
C LEU A 47 13.56 9.32 14.57
N LEU A 48 13.87 8.04 14.77
CA LEU A 48 13.24 7.18 15.78
C LEU A 48 13.84 7.36 17.18
N ASN A 49 15.13 7.71 17.28
CA ASN A 49 15.79 7.94 18.57
C ASN A 49 15.81 9.43 18.97
N ARG A 50 15.00 10.26 18.32
CA ARG A 50 14.86 11.67 18.68
C ARG A 50 14.23 11.78 20.07
N GLN A 51 14.85 12.55 20.95
CA GLN A 51 14.24 12.88 22.25
C GLN A 51 12.89 13.61 22.06
N PRO A 52 11.93 13.40 22.97
CA PRO A 52 10.66 14.14 22.95
C PRO A 52 10.93 15.66 22.85
N PRO A 53 10.17 16.40 22.03
CA PRO A 53 10.33 17.85 21.97
C PRO A 53 10.06 18.46 23.36
N LYS A 54 10.90 19.43 23.78
CA LYS A 54 10.76 20.11 25.08
C LYS A 54 9.38 20.77 25.25
N ASN A 55 8.84 21.28 24.15
CA ASN A 55 7.49 21.80 24.10
C ASN A 55 6.65 20.80 23.30
N PRO A 56 5.77 20.01 23.95
CA PRO A 56 4.85 19.16 23.22
C PRO A 56 3.97 20.03 22.32
N PRO A 57 3.63 19.57 21.10
CA PRO A 57 2.67 20.28 20.27
C PRO A 57 1.33 20.36 21.02
N VAL A 58 0.78 21.57 21.11
CA VAL A 58 -0.59 21.76 21.58
C VAL A 58 -1.52 21.32 20.45
N ILE A 59 -2.00 20.08 20.53
CA ILE A 59 -3.02 19.57 19.60
C ILE A 59 -4.33 20.21 20.02
N LEU A 60 -4.73 21.26 19.32
CA LEU A 60 -6.04 21.84 19.49
C LEU A 60 -7.08 20.82 19.02
N PRO A 61 -8.21 20.66 19.74
CA PRO A 61 -9.29 19.83 19.27
C PRO A 61 -9.71 20.28 17.87
N ALA A 62 -10.11 19.34 17.02
CA ALA A 62 -10.68 19.67 15.74
C ALA A 62 -11.85 20.65 15.96
N ARG A 63 -11.92 21.71 15.14
CA ARG A 63 -12.98 22.73 15.29
C ARG A 63 -14.37 22.13 15.08
N ASN A 64 -14.45 21.08 14.26
CA ASN A 64 -15.62 20.24 14.06
C ASN A 64 -15.15 18.79 14.06
N ASP A 65 -15.92 17.93 14.70
CA ASP A 65 -15.78 16.50 14.47
C ASP A 65 -16.19 16.19 13.02
N LEU A 66 -15.40 15.37 12.33
CA LEU A 66 -15.84 14.83 11.05
C LEU A 66 -17.02 13.88 11.35
N PRO A 67 -18.16 13.99 10.65
CA PRO A 67 -19.26 13.04 10.77
C PRO A 67 -18.83 11.72 10.12
N ILE A 68 -17.95 11.00 10.79
CA ILE A 68 -17.58 9.63 10.48
C ILE A 68 -18.60 8.80 11.25
N ASN A 69 -19.53 8.20 10.53
CA ASN A 69 -20.51 7.31 11.12
C ASN A 69 -19.78 6.08 11.71
N PRO A 70 -19.79 5.86 13.04
CA PRO A 70 -19.13 4.70 13.64
C PRO A 70 -20.04 3.46 13.71
N GLU A 71 -21.27 3.52 13.18
CA GLU A 71 -22.22 2.40 13.15
C GLU A 71 -21.95 1.39 12.00
N PRO A 72 -22.58 0.19 12.00
CA PRO A 72 -22.15 -0.97 11.22
C PRO A 72 -22.52 -0.90 9.72
N SER A 73 -22.41 0.27 9.09
CA SER A 73 -22.57 0.44 7.65
C SER A 73 -21.53 -0.37 6.87
N TYR A 74 -20.41 -0.71 7.50
CA TYR A 74 -19.33 -1.45 6.87
C TYR A 74 -19.76 -2.82 6.32
N LYS A 75 -20.58 -3.59 7.06
CA LYS A 75 -21.07 -4.90 6.55
C LYS A 75 -21.94 -4.75 5.32
N GLU A 76 -22.83 -3.77 5.33
CA GLU A 76 -23.73 -3.49 4.21
C GLU A 76 -22.98 -2.93 2.99
N GLU A 77 -21.98 -2.07 3.24
CA GLU A 77 -21.10 -1.51 2.21
C GLU A 77 -20.23 -2.60 1.57
N ILE A 78 -19.60 -3.48 2.35
CA ILE A 78 -18.86 -4.63 1.82
C ILE A 78 -19.79 -5.55 1.04
N ALA A 79 -20.97 -5.86 1.56
CA ALA A 79 -21.93 -6.73 0.87
C ALA A 79 -22.36 -6.12 -0.46
N LYS A 80 -22.60 -4.81 -0.50
CA LYS A 80 -22.93 -4.07 -1.72
C LYS A 80 -21.75 -4.06 -2.71
N ALA A 81 -20.52 -3.91 -2.22
CA ALA A 81 -19.31 -3.96 -3.03
C ALA A 81 -19.09 -5.35 -3.64
N ILE A 82 -19.19 -6.42 -2.84
CA ILE A 82 -19.12 -7.83 -3.29
C ILE A 82 -20.18 -8.07 -4.37
N LYS A 83 -21.43 -7.62 -4.14
CA LYS A 83 -22.51 -7.75 -5.13
C LYS A 83 -22.20 -7.01 -6.44
N ALA A 84 -21.61 -5.82 -6.36
CA ALA A 84 -21.28 -4.97 -7.51
C ALA A 84 -20.06 -5.46 -8.34
N MET A 85 -19.25 -6.40 -7.83
CA MET A 85 -18.11 -6.93 -8.58
C MET A 85 -18.57 -7.56 -9.92
N LYS A 86 -17.81 -7.40 -10.99
CA LYS A 86 -18.13 -8.02 -12.28
C LYS A 86 -17.57 -9.45 -12.32
N PRO A 87 -18.34 -10.46 -12.75
CA PRO A 87 -17.80 -11.79 -13.00
C PRO A 87 -16.86 -11.76 -14.23
N ASN A 88 -16.09 -12.83 -14.39
CA ASN A 88 -15.10 -13.09 -15.41
C ASN A 88 -13.98 -12.04 -15.47
N LYS A 89 -13.59 -11.47 -14.32
CA LYS A 89 -12.40 -10.62 -14.23
C LYS A 89 -11.19 -11.45 -13.82
N ALA A 90 -10.03 -11.06 -14.30
CA ALA A 90 -8.77 -11.66 -13.89
C ALA A 90 -8.56 -11.48 -12.38
N ALA A 91 -8.02 -12.51 -11.74
CA ALA A 91 -7.63 -12.44 -10.34
C ALA A 91 -6.53 -11.38 -10.13
N GLY A 92 -6.51 -10.80 -8.93
CA GLY A 92 -5.46 -9.87 -8.51
C GLY A 92 -4.15 -10.58 -8.18
N PRO A 93 -3.19 -9.86 -7.57
CA PRO A 93 -1.94 -10.45 -7.05
C PRO A 93 -2.16 -11.56 -6.00
N ASP A 94 -3.33 -11.56 -5.36
CA ASP A 94 -3.81 -12.57 -4.41
C ASP A 94 -4.26 -13.87 -5.10
N LEU A 95 -4.36 -13.90 -6.43
CA LEU A 95 -4.87 -15.02 -7.23
C LEU A 95 -6.32 -15.40 -6.91
N ILE A 96 -7.10 -14.50 -6.30
CA ILE A 96 -8.51 -14.71 -5.97
C ILE A 96 -9.39 -14.05 -7.04
N PRO A 97 -10.18 -14.82 -7.80
CA PRO A 97 -11.09 -14.25 -8.79
C PRO A 97 -12.41 -13.76 -8.11
N PRO A 98 -13.13 -12.80 -8.71
CA PRO A 98 -14.37 -12.25 -8.14
C PRO A 98 -15.44 -13.29 -7.81
N GLU A 99 -15.50 -14.38 -8.57
CA GLU A 99 -16.44 -15.48 -8.40
C GLU A 99 -16.24 -16.18 -7.07
N SER A 100 -14.98 -16.37 -6.65
CA SER A 100 -14.66 -16.97 -5.36
C SER A 100 -15.15 -16.11 -4.20
N ILE A 101 -15.05 -14.78 -4.34
CA ILE A 101 -15.52 -13.84 -3.31
C ILE A 101 -17.06 -13.81 -3.27
N LYS A 102 -17.72 -13.97 -4.43
CA LYS A 102 -19.18 -14.02 -4.51
C LYS A 102 -19.80 -15.35 -4.09
N ALA A 103 -19.08 -16.46 -4.21
CA ALA A 103 -19.58 -17.80 -3.93
C ALA A 103 -19.99 -17.99 -2.47
N ASP A 104 -19.27 -17.37 -1.53
CA ASP A 104 -19.55 -17.44 -0.10
C ASP A 104 -19.50 -16.04 0.54
N THR A 105 -20.62 -15.32 0.40
CA THR A 105 -20.79 -13.96 0.93
C THR A 105 -20.68 -13.87 2.46
N PRO A 106 -21.29 -14.78 3.27
CA PRO A 106 -21.17 -14.67 4.73
C PRO A 106 -19.73 -14.90 5.23
N THR A 107 -19.00 -15.88 4.69
CA THR A 107 -17.60 -16.13 5.10
C THR A 107 -16.67 -14.98 4.69
N THR A 108 -16.85 -14.43 3.48
CA THR A 108 -16.07 -13.28 3.02
C THR A 108 -16.37 -12.02 3.82
N LEU A 109 -17.63 -11.77 4.18
CA LEU A 109 -18.00 -10.66 5.08
C LEU A 109 -17.34 -10.79 6.46
N ILE A 110 -17.27 -11.99 7.03
CA ILE A 110 -16.57 -12.21 8.31
C ILE A 110 -15.08 -11.92 8.16
N TYR A 111 -14.45 -12.41 7.09
CA TYR A 111 -13.03 -12.15 6.83
C TYR A 111 -12.75 -10.64 6.69
N PHE A 112 -13.54 -9.91 5.90
CA PHE A 112 -13.35 -8.48 5.71
C PHE A 112 -13.70 -7.63 6.95
N THR A 113 -14.44 -8.16 7.92
CA THR A 113 -14.79 -7.45 9.16
C THR A 113 -13.85 -7.72 10.33
N VAL A 114 -13.03 -8.77 10.28
CA VAL A 114 -12.07 -9.11 11.33
C VAL A 114 -10.68 -8.50 11.07
N TYR A 115 -10.33 -8.25 9.81
CA TYR A 115 -9.00 -7.80 9.39
C TYR A 115 -8.93 -6.33 8.94
N LEU A 116 -9.99 -5.54 9.18
CA LEU A 116 -10.07 -4.10 8.93
C LEU A 116 -10.35 -3.34 10.23
#